data_AF-A0A496A0K7-F1
#
_entry.id   AF-A0A496A0K7-F1
#
_cell.length_a   1.000
_cell.length_b   1.000
_cell.length_c   1.000
_cell.angle_alpha   90.00
_cell.angle_beta   90.00
_cell.angle_gamma   90.00
#
_symmetry.space_group_name_H-M   'P 1'
#
loop_
_entity.id
_entity.type
_entity.pdbx_description
1 polymer ?
#
loop_
_entity_poly.entity_id
_entity_poly.type
_entity_poly.pdbx_seq_one_letter_code
_entity_poly.pdbx_strand_id
1 'polypeptide(L)'
;TAQQRAGTVAQAGYMKVHDPAFQLAKREVETMESYRFVQINHLHPNNSLHLSQFDVERFNDVSPEAFKPAGAAREKAQAEAIGDILSQISTENDMYNKAARVFYLLAGSMIHDIYSLRVMLGSPSEVVSAEVWSEGRGVTIVFGYPNGARCVATWVDLPDLWDFKETLEIYGDNKRVLVSYPTGFSRGILSEVTIHGIDADGTTYSKTPAVEWESAFVRELRHFHACITEGETCYTSLASARNDIALIIDIVKCYVQRETVVHENA
;
A
#
# COMPACT_ATOMS: atom_id res chain seq x y z
N THR A 1 -10.78 20.37 -3.39
CA THR A 1 -10.01 19.65 -4.44
C THR A 1 -10.48 20.06 -5.83
N ALA A 2 -9.73 19.76 -6.90
CA ALA A 2 -10.18 20.00 -8.28
C ALA A 2 -11.51 19.28 -8.59
N GLN A 3 -11.67 18.05 -8.07
CA GLN A 3 -12.91 17.28 -8.13
C GLN A 3 -14.09 18.01 -7.48
N GLN A 4 -13.95 18.55 -6.25
CA GLN A 4 -15.02 19.32 -5.61
C GLN A 4 -15.42 20.55 -6.43
N ARG A 5 -14.46 21.25 -7.04
CA ARG A 5 -14.75 22.40 -7.93
C ARG A 5 -15.48 22.00 -9.20
N ALA A 6 -15.20 20.81 -9.72
CA ALA A 6 -15.86 20.26 -10.89
C ALA A 6 -17.24 19.66 -10.58
N GLY A 7 -17.57 19.44 -9.29
CA GLY A 7 -18.82 18.80 -8.89
C GLY A 7 -18.95 17.35 -9.34
N THR A 8 -17.82 16.67 -9.58
CA THR A 8 -17.80 15.29 -10.11
C THR A 8 -17.52 14.25 -9.02
N VAL A 9 -17.82 12.99 -9.32
CA VAL A 9 -17.39 11.84 -8.51
C VAL A 9 -15.99 11.44 -8.94
N ALA A 10 -15.12 11.11 -7.98
CA ALA A 10 -13.79 10.58 -8.26
C ALA A 10 -13.40 9.46 -7.30
N GLN A 11 -12.60 8.53 -7.81
CA GLN A 11 -12.14 7.34 -7.09
C GLN A 11 -10.65 7.11 -7.41
N ALA A 12 -9.88 6.76 -6.39
CA ALA A 12 -8.54 6.21 -6.56
C ALA A 12 -8.63 4.69 -6.77
N GLY A 13 -7.81 4.17 -7.68
CA GLY A 13 -7.74 2.75 -8.07
C GLY A 13 -7.16 1.84 -6.98
N TYR A 14 -7.72 1.86 -5.78
CA TYR A 14 -7.25 1.18 -4.57
C TYR A 14 -8.05 -0.12 -4.34
N MET A 15 -7.96 -1.01 -5.33
CA MET A 15 -8.77 -2.21 -5.44
C MET A 15 -8.76 -3.12 -4.20
N LYS A 16 -7.65 -3.20 -3.44
CA LYS A 16 -7.58 -4.08 -2.25
C LYS A 16 -8.68 -3.77 -1.22
N VAL A 17 -9.17 -2.53 -1.13
CA VAL A 17 -10.28 -2.16 -0.23
C VAL A 17 -11.58 -2.90 -0.59
N HIS A 18 -11.71 -3.30 -1.86
CA HIS A 18 -12.83 -4.04 -2.39
C HIS A 18 -12.60 -5.55 -2.41
N ASP A 19 -11.40 -6.03 -2.06
CA ASP A 19 -11.08 -7.46 -2.05
C ASP A 19 -11.91 -8.20 -0.97
N PRO A 20 -12.58 -9.33 -1.30
CA PRO A 20 -13.38 -10.08 -0.33
C PRO A 20 -12.59 -10.53 0.90
N ALA A 21 -11.33 -10.94 0.73
CA ALA A 21 -10.45 -11.34 1.83
C ALA A 21 -10.11 -10.14 2.72
N PHE A 22 -9.78 -8.99 2.13
CA PHE A 22 -9.52 -7.77 2.90
C PHE A 22 -10.73 -7.34 3.73
N GLN A 23 -11.93 -7.37 3.15
CA GLN A 23 -13.16 -7.01 3.87
C GLN A 23 -13.51 -8.02 4.96
N LEU A 24 -13.28 -9.32 4.74
CA LEU A 24 -13.44 -10.35 5.77
C LEU A 24 -12.46 -10.11 6.92
N ALA A 25 -11.19 -9.89 6.61
CA ALA A 25 -10.19 -9.60 7.61
C ALA A 25 -10.50 -8.32 8.40
N LYS A 26 -10.97 -7.27 7.73
CA LYS A 26 -11.40 -6.04 8.40
C LYS A 26 -12.51 -6.31 9.42
N ARG A 27 -13.53 -7.10 9.07
CA ARG A 27 -14.58 -7.51 10.01
C ARG A 27 -14.02 -8.29 11.20
N GLU A 28 -13.04 -9.16 10.98
CA GLU A 28 -12.40 -9.93 12.05
C GLU A 28 -11.50 -9.06 12.95
N VAL A 29 -10.82 -8.06 12.39
CA VAL A 29 -10.01 -7.08 13.13
C VAL A 29 -10.90 -6.15 13.97
N GLU A 30 -12.07 -5.77 13.46
CA GLU A 30 -13.06 -4.96 14.20
C GLU A 30 -13.58 -5.65 15.47
N THR A 31 -13.48 -6.98 15.57
CA THR A 31 -13.84 -7.70 16.82
C THR A 31 -12.68 -7.85 17.79
N MET A 32 -11.48 -7.35 17.47
CA MET A 32 -10.34 -7.42 18.38
C MET A 32 -10.48 -6.35 19.45
N GLU A 33 -10.26 -6.71 20.72
CA GLU A 33 -10.22 -5.73 21.82
C GLU A 33 -9.08 -4.73 21.65
N SER A 34 -7.92 -5.23 21.21
CA SER A 34 -6.76 -4.42 20.86
C SER A 34 -5.82 -5.18 19.92
N TYR A 35 -5.03 -4.43 19.16
CA TYR A 35 -3.86 -4.92 18.44
C TYR A 35 -2.60 -4.26 19.00
N ARG A 36 -1.48 -4.97 19.00
CA ARG A 36 -0.21 -4.52 19.58
C ARG A 36 0.91 -4.47 18.56
N PHE A 37 0.84 -5.34 17.56
CA PHE A 37 1.83 -5.44 16.51
C PHE A 37 1.16 -5.64 15.16
N VAL A 38 1.73 -5.01 14.14
CA VAL A 38 1.29 -5.13 12.76
C VAL A 38 2.52 -5.40 11.90
N GLN A 39 2.39 -6.27 10.92
CA GLN A 39 3.47 -6.56 9.99
C GLN A 39 2.97 -6.51 8.55
N ILE A 40 3.79 -5.90 7.70
CA ILE A 40 3.65 -6.02 6.25
C ILE A 40 4.94 -6.61 5.70
N ASN A 41 4.78 -7.66 4.89
CA ASN A 41 5.85 -8.18 4.06
C ASN A 41 5.42 -8.02 2.61
N HIS A 42 6.16 -7.24 1.82
CA HIS A 42 5.98 -7.12 0.38
C HIS A 42 7.30 -7.52 -0.30
N LEU A 43 7.41 -8.79 -0.64
CA LEU A 43 8.55 -9.40 -1.30
C LEU A 43 8.22 -9.49 -2.79
N HIS A 44 8.76 -8.55 -3.57
CA HIS A 44 8.35 -8.32 -4.94
C HIS A 44 9.36 -8.93 -5.94
N PRO A 45 8.98 -9.92 -6.76
CA PRO A 45 9.82 -10.44 -7.84
C PRO A 45 9.94 -9.51 -9.04
N ASN A 46 10.78 -9.86 -10.00
CA ASN A 46 10.77 -9.18 -11.29
C ASN A 46 9.47 -9.48 -12.06
N ASN A 47 8.70 -8.45 -12.42
CA ASN A 47 7.43 -8.59 -13.16
C ASN A 47 7.55 -9.36 -14.48
N SER A 48 8.73 -9.40 -15.10
CA SER A 48 8.96 -10.20 -16.31
C SER A 48 8.78 -11.71 -16.08
N LEU A 49 9.03 -12.20 -14.86
CA LEU A 49 8.78 -13.59 -14.50
C LEU A 49 7.29 -13.92 -14.58
N HIS A 50 6.41 -13.03 -14.08
CA HIS A 50 4.97 -13.18 -14.19
C HIS A 50 4.47 -13.00 -15.62
N LEU A 51 4.92 -11.94 -16.31
CA LEU A 51 4.48 -11.63 -17.68
C LEU A 51 4.86 -12.73 -18.68
N SER A 52 5.91 -13.50 -18.41
CA SER A 52 6.32 -14.64 -19.24
C SER A 52 5.27 -15.77 -19.34
N GLN A 53 4.29 -15.78 -18.44
CA GLN A 53 3.21 -16.78 -18.43
C GLN A 53 2.00 -16.39 -19.27
N PHE A 54 2.01 -15.21 -19.88
CA PHE A 54 0.92 -14.71 -20.69
C PHE A 54 1.41 -14.45 -22.12
N ASP A 55 0.49 -14.59 -23.07
CA ASP A 55 0.70 -14.15 -24.45
C ASP A 55 0.57 -12.63 -24.53
N VAL A 56 1.64 -11.92 -24.09
CA VAL A 56 1.69 -10.46 -24.08
C VAL A 56 2.28 -9.95 -25.39
N GLU A 57 1.46 -9.31 -26.21
CA GLU A 57 1.92 -8.59 -27.39
C GLU A 57 2.69 -7.32 -26.99
N ARG A 58 3.83 -7.07 -27.63
CA ARG A 58 4.70 -5.92 -27.36
C ARG A 58 4.92 -5.13 -28.63
N PHE A 59 4.71 -3.83 -28.55
CA PHE A 59 4.84 -2.89 -29.67
C PHE A 59 5.84 -1.79 -29.31
N ASN A 60 6.55 -1.28 -30.31
CA ASN A 60 7.53 -0.19 -30.20
C ASN A 60 7.25 0.93 -31.23
N ASP A 61 6.00 1.02 -31.67
CA ASP A 61 5.48 1.95 -32.68
C ASP A 61 5.15 3.35 -32.13
N VAL A 62 5.27 3.53 -30.80
CA VAL A 62 5.16 4.83 -30.13
C VAL A 62 6.54 5.49 -30.04
N SER A 63 6.67 6.70 -30.62
CA SER A 63 7.92 7.47 -30.57
C SER A 63 8.34 7.81 -29.13
N PRO A 64 9.64 7.77 -28.80
CA PRO A 64 10.16 8.22 -27.49
C PRO A 64 9.69 9.61 -27.07
N GLU A 65 9.47 10.51 -28.04
CA GLU A 65 8.98 11.87 -27.81
C GLU A 65 7.59 11.91 -27.16
N ALA A 66 6.74 10.91 -27.44
CA ALA A 66 5.39 10.83 -26.88
C ALA A 66 5.38 10.60 -25.36
N PHE A 67 6.48 10.10 -24.79
CA PHE A 67 6.62 9.87 -23.35
C PHE A 67 7.13 11.09 -22.58
N LYS A 68 7.70 12.09 -23.26
CA LYS A 68 8.25 13.30 -22.61
C LYS A 68 7.23 14.04 -21.74
N PRO A 69 5.96 14.25 -22.15
CA PRO A 69 4.98 14.92 -21.30
C PRO A 69 4.69 14.17 -20.00
N ALA A 70 4.62 12.83 -20.05
CA ALA A 70 4.41 12.00 -18.87
C ALA A 70 5.62 12.04 -17.92
N GLY A 71 6.84 12.01 -18.48
CA GLY A 71 8.08 12.18 -17.72
C GLY A 71 8.13 13.52 -16.99
N ALA A 72 7.90 14.63 -17.72
CA ALA A 72 7.90 15.97 -17.14
C ALA A 72 6.80 16.16 -16.07
N ALA A 73 5.62 15.57 -16.27
CA ALA A 73 4.55 15.61 -15.28
C ALA A 73 4.93 14.85 -13.99
N ARG A 74 5.62 13.71 -14.13
CA ARG A 74 6.11 12.92 -12.99
C ARG A 74 7.21 13.64 -12.22
N GLU A 75 8.19 14.23 -12.92
CA GLU A 75 9.26 15.04 -12.31
C GLU A 75 8.67 16.23 -11.54
N LYS A 76 7.70 16.93 -12.14
CA LYS A 76 6.99 18.02 -11.50
C LYS A 76 6.25 17.56 -10.23
N ALA A 77 5.49 16.47 -10.30
CA ALA A 77 4.76 15.94 -9.15
C ALA A 77 5.69 15.53 -8.01
N GLN A 78 6.85 14.95 -8.34
CA GLN A 78 7.86 14.61 -7.34
C GLN A 78 8.49 15.87 -6.71
N ALA A 79 8.82 16.88 -7.52
CA ALA A 79 9.34 18.15 -7.01
C ALA A 79 8.32 18.84 -6.09
N GLU A 80 7.03 18.81 -6.44
CA GLU A 80 5.95 19.34 -5.59
C GLU A 80 5.78 18.56 -4.28
N ALA A 81 5.98 17.24 -4.29
CA ALA A 81 5.77 16.39 -3.12
C ALA A 81 6.94 16.39 -2.14
N ILE A 82 8.17 16.32 -2.64
CA ILE A 82 9.37 16.10 -1.81
C ILE A 82 10.53 17.05 -2.14
N GLY A 83 10.33 18.05 -3.00
CA GLY A 83 11.40 18.99 -3.41
C GLY A 83 12.04 19.72 -2.24
N ASP A 84 11.22 20.22 -1.30
CA ASP A 84 11.69 20.91 -0.09
C ASP A 84 12.44 19.99 0.88
N ILE A 85 12.15 18.69 0.85
CA ILE A 85 12.89 17.67 1.62
C ILE A 85 14.25 17.44 0.95
N LEU A 86 14.24 17.25 -0.37
CA LEU A 86 15.45 16.99 -1.15
C LEU A 86 16.40 18.19 -1.19
N SER A 87 15.92 19.43 -1.09
CA SER A 87 16.78 20.63 -1.04
C SER A 87 17.61 20.73 0.24
N GLN A 88 17.30 19.95 1.27
CA GLN A 88 18.06 19.91 2.53
C GLN A 88 19.36 19.07 2.40
N ILE A 89 19.52 18.34 1.31
CA ILE A 89 20.66 17.45 1.05
C ILE A 89 21.30 17.77 -0.31
N SER A 90 22.62 17.62 -0.40
CA SER A 90 23.34 17.83 -1.66
C SER A 90 22.90 16.82 -2.73
N THR A 91 22.80 17.25 -3.98
CA THR A 91 22.49 16.38 -5.13
C THR A 91 23.59 15.33 -5.39
N GLU A 92 24.81 15.57 -4.91
CA GLU A 92 25.92 14.60 -4.97
C GLU A 92 25.83 13.54 -3.87
N ASN A 93 24.95 13.74 -2.87
CA ASN A 93 24.74 12.78 -1.81
C ASN A 93 23.91 11.61 -2.34
N ASP A 94 24.40 10.39 -2.16
CA ASP A 94 23.69 9.15 -2.50
C ASP A 94 22.27 9.08 -1.89
N MET A 95 22.06 9.68 -0.72
CA MET A 95 20.75 9.87 -0.08
C MET A 95 19.72 10.55 -1.00
N TYR A 96 20.14 11.52 -1.82
CA TYR A 96 19.26 12.28 -2.71
C TYR A 96 18.57 11.35 -3.71
N ASN A 97 19.37 10.55 -4.41
CA ASN A 97 18.87 9.61 -5.41
C ASN A 97 18.04 8.49 -4.76
N LYS A 98 18.45 8.02 -3.57
CA LYS A 98 17.72 7.00 -2.80
C LYS A 98 16.36 7.51 -2.33
N ALA A 99 16.27 8.74 -1.82
CA ALA A 99 15.01 9.35 -1.40
C ALA A 99 14.03 9.54 -2.57
N ALA A 100 14.52 10.05 -3.70
CA ALA A 100 13.75 10.16 -4.95
C ALA A 100 13.20 8.81 -5.42
N ARG A 101 14.05 7.78 -5.44
CA ARG A 101 13.68 6.42 -5.83
C ARG A 101 12.65 5.80 -4.88
N VAL A 102 12.83 5.99 -3.58
CA VAL A 102 11.93 5.45 -2.55
C VAL A 102 10.57 6.10 -2.60
N PHE A 103 10.48 7.42 -2.81
CA PHE A 103 9.20 8.07 -3.04
C PHE A 103 8.43 7.41 -4.19
N TYR A 104 9.10 7.16 -5.31
CA TYR A 104 8.46 6.51 -6.45
C TYR A 104 8.06 5.05 -6.18
N LEU A 105 8.92 4.29 -5.53
CA LEU A 105 8.65 2.91 -5.12
C LEU A 105 7.43 2.84 -4.19
N LEU A 106 7.38 3.71 -3.18
CA LEU A 106 6.27 3.78 -2.25
C LEU A 106 4.99 4.22 -2.96
N ALA A 107 5.04 5.27 -3.78
CA ALA A 107 3.85 5.77 -4.50
C ALA A 107 3.35 4.83 -5.61
N GLY A 108 4.25 4.05 -6.22
CA GLY A 108 3.94 3.19 -7.37
C GLY A 108 3.71 1.71 -7.04
N SER A 109 4.13 1.24 -5.87
CA SER A 109 4.01 -0.17 -5.46
C SER A 109 3.48 -0.30 -4.03
N MET A 110 4.24 0.15 -3.02
CA MET A 110 3.84 -0.04 -1.61
C MET A 110 2.62 0.80 -1.19
N ILE A 111 2.13 1.70 -2.04
CA ILE A 111 0.89 2.46 -1.84
C ILE A 111 -0.28 1.52 -1.54
N HIS A 112 -0.27 0.33 -2.14
CA HIS A 112 -1.27 -0.70 -1.91
C HIS A 112 -1.31 -1.20 -0.46
N ASP A 113 -0.16 -1.26 0.20
CA ASP A 113 -0.07 -1.66 1.60
C ASP A 113 -0.39 -0.48 2.52
N ILE A 114 0.04 0.72 2.14
CA ILE A 114 -0.15 1.95 2.91
C ILE A 114 -1.64 2.29 3.05
N TYR A 115 -2.40 2.33 1.95
CA TYR A 115 -3.84 2.60 2.09
C TYR A 115 -4.57 1.43 2.78
N SER A 116 -4.06 0.19 2.65
CA SER A 116 -4.63 -0.98 3.31
C SER A 116 -4.49 -0.88 4.82
N LEU A 117 -3.34 -0.43 5.34
CA LEU A 117 -3.16 -0.10 6.76
C LEU A 117 -4.18 0.91 7.22
N ARG A 118 -4.28 2.04 6.51
CA ARG A 118 -5.18 3.11 6.92
C ARG A 118 -6.64 2.65 6.95
N VAL A 119 -7.09 1.92 5.94
CA VAL A 119 -8.48 1.42 5.90
C VAL A 119 -8.70 0.35 6.97
N MET A 120 -7.69 -0.47 7.29
CA MET A 120 -7.78 -1.53 8.30
C MET A 120 -7.78 -0.97 9.74
N LEU A 121 -6.88 -0.03 10.05
CA LEU A 121 -6.54 0.37 11.43
C LEU A 121 -6.64 1.88 11.69
N GLY A 122 -6.89 2.70 10.66
CA GLY A 122 -6.70 4.15 10.72
C GLY A 122 -5.25 4.57 10.42
N SER A 123 -5.00 5.88 10.38
CA SER A 123 -3.65 6.40 10.12
C SER A 123 -2.72 6.16 11.31
N PRO A 124 -1.43 5.85 11.07
CA PRO A 124 -0.43 5.92 12.12
C PRO A 124 -0.29 7.37 12.63
N SER A 125 0.14 7.55 13.87
CA SER A 125 0.42 8.87 14.46
C SER A 125 1.83 9.37 14.15
N GLU A 126 2.74 8.48 13.79
CA GLU A 126 4.14 8.82 13.50
C GLU A 126 4.82 7.78 12.61
N VAL A 127 5.79 8.24 11.83
CA VAL A 127 6.85 7.41 11.24
C VAL A 127 8.01 7.42 12.22
N VAL A 128 8.18 6.33 12.97
CA VAL A 128 9.23 6.20 14.00
C VAL A 128 10.60 6.15 13.34
N SER A 129 10.73 5.33 12.31
CA SER A 129 11.95 5.18 11.52
C SER A 129 11.64 4.71 10.11
N ALA A 130 12.50 5.08 9.17
CA ALA A 130 12.50 4.58 7.80
C ALA A 130 13.94 4.33 7.36
N GLU A 131 14.22 3.11 6.92
CA GLU A 131 15.53 2.70 6.43
C GLU A 131 15.42 2.25 4.97
N VAL A 132 16.33 2.76 4.15
CA VAL A 132 16.47 2.39 2.75
C VAL A 132 17.79 1.65 2.59
N TRP A 133 17.72 0.44 2.07
CA TRP A 133 18.85 -0.51 2.04
C TRP A 133 18.91 -1.23 0.67
N SER A 134 19.92 -2.08 0.48
CA SER A 134 20.17 -2.80 -0.78
C SER A 134 20.22 -1.87 -2.01
N GLU A 135 20.96 -0.75 -1.91
CA GLU A 135 21.05 0.26 -2.97
C GLU A 135 19.70 0.82 -3.44
N GLY A 136 18.76 1.00 -2.50
CA GLY A 136 17.42 1.53 -2.79
C GLY A 136 16.45 0.50 -3.35
N ARG A 137 16.75 -0.79 -3.18
CA ARG A 137 15.87 -1.92 -3.53
C ARG A 137 15.12 -2.50 -2.33
N GLY A 138 15.41 -2.03 -1.13
CA GLY A 138 14.67 -2.39 0.08
C GLY A 138 14.32 -1.16 0.88
N VAL A 139 13.14 -1.17 1.49
CA VAL A 139 12.70 -0.18 2.46
C VAL A 139 12.02 -0.87 3.63
N THR A 140 12.41 -0.50 4.85
CA THR A 140 11.79 -0.95 6.10
C THR A 140 11.33 0.26 6.88
N ILE A 141 10.07 0.27 7.29
CA ILE A 141 9.43 1.39 7.98
C ILE A 141 8.86 0.89 9.30
N VAL A 142 9.05 1.66 10.37
CA VAL A 142 8.36 1.46 11.64
C VAL A 142 7.36 2.59 11.84
N PHE A 143 6.07 2.26 11.92
CA PHE A 143 5.03 3.22 12.28
C PHE A 143 4.64 3.08 13.75
N GLY A 144 4.24 4.21 14.34
CA GLY A 144 3.55 4.28 15.62
C GLY A 144 2.06 4.55 15.45
N TYR A 145 1.24 3.89 16.26
CA TYR A 145 -0.19 4.15 16.34
C TYR A 145 -0.58 4.82 17.66
N PRO A 146 -1.70 5.57 17.70
CA PRO A 146 -2.17 6.25 18.92
C PRO A 146 -2.40 5.30 20.12
N ASN A 147 -2.73 4.04 19.87
CA ASN A 147 -2.93 3.02 20.90
C ASN A 147 -1.62 2.40 21.43
N GLY A 148 -0.45 2.88 20.97
CA GLY A 148 0.87 2.37 21.33
C GLY A 148 1.34 1.16 20.52
N ALA A 149 0.55 0.67 19.57
CA ALA A 149 0.97 -0.42 18.69
C ALA A 149 2.07 0.04 17.73
N ARG A 150 2.88 -0.93 17.28
CA ARG A 150 3.91 -0.72 16.24
C ARG A 150 3.56 -1.52 15.00
N CYS A 151 3.77 -0.90 13.83
CA CYS A 151 3.75 -1.59 12.55
C CYS A 151 5.16 -1.64 11.98
N VAL A 152 5.64 -2.81 11.59
CA VAL A 152 6.87 -2.98 10.82
C VAL A 152 6.48 -3.35 9.39
N ALA A 153 6.71 -2.44 8.46
CA ALA A 153 6.33 -2.60 7.06
C ALA A 153 7.59 -2.66 6.19
N THR A 154 7.73 -3.74 5.43
CA THR A 154 8.91 -3.97 4.58
C THR A 154 8.48 -4.20 3.14
N TRP A 155 9.12 -3.48 2.23
CA TRP A 155 9.08 -3.77 0.80
C TRP A 155 10.50 -4.06 0.30
N VAL A 156 10.68 -5.11 -0.50
CA VAL A 156 11.97 -5.44 -1.11
C VAL A 156 11.80 -6.06 -2.49
N ASP A 157 12.67 -5.64 -3.41
CA ASP A 157 12.86 -6.23 -4.73
C ASP A 157 13.74 -7.48 -4.64
N LEU A 158 13.16 -8.64 -4.93
CA LEU A 158 13.80 -9.96 -4.92
C LEU A 158 13.68 -10.60 -6.32
N PRO A 159 14.49 -10.17 -7.30
CA PRO A 159 14.17 -10.32 -8.72
C PRO A 159 14.30 -11.75 -9.27
N ASP A 160 15.03 -12.64 -8.60
CA ASP A 160 15.46 -13.91 -9.17
C ASP A 160 14.50 -15.07 -8.91
N LEU A 161 13.76 -15.02 -7.78
CA LEU A 161 12.80 -16.04 -7.40
C LEU A 161 11.38 -15.55 -7.69
N TRP A 162 10.60 -16.41 -8.34
CA TRP A 162 9.24 -16.07 -8.77
C TRP A 162 8.18 -16.08 -7.64
N ASP A 163 8.60 -16.41 -6.42
CA ASP A 163 7.74 -16.47 -5.24
C ASP A 163 7.40 -15.05 -4.74
N PHE A 164 6.28 -14.51 -5.23
CA PHE A 164 5.72 -13.25 -4.74
C PHE A 164 5.06 -13.48 -3.39
N LYS A 165 5.39 -12.62 -2.42
CA LYS A 165 4.76 -12.66 -1.11
C LYS A 165 4.31 -11.27 -0.68
N GLU A 166 3.03 -11.12 -0.42
CA GLU A 166 2.45 -9.88 0.10
C GLU A 166 1.46 -10.19 1.22
N THR A 167 1.78 -9.76 2.43
CA THR A 167 0.95 -9.99 3.62
C THR A 167 0.68 -8.73 4.41
N LEU A 168 -0.53 -8.63 4.97
CA LEU A 168 -0.91 -7.68 6.01
C LEU A 168 -1.36 -8.48 7.24
N GLU A 169 -0.65 -8.30 8.35
CA GLU A 169 -0.79 -9.15 9.53
C GLU A 169 -1.04 -8.30 10.78
N ILE A 170 -2.12 -8.59 11.50
CA ILE A 170 -2.57 -7.84 12.68
C ILE A 170 -2.55 -8.78 13.88
N TYR A 171 -1.82 -8.41 14.91
CA TYR A 171 -1.57 -9.23 16.10
C TYR A 171 -2.12 -8.56 17.36
N GLY A 172 -3.12 -9.20 17.97
CA GLY A 172 -3.57 -8.96 19.33
C GLY A 172 -3.17 -10.10 20.26
N ASP A 173 -3.46 -9.96 21.55
CA ASP A 173 -3.03 -10.94 22.56
C ASP A 173 -3.75 -12.29 22.41
N ASN A 174 -5.03 -12.29 22.03
CA ASN A 174 -5.88 -13.49 21.91
C ASN A 174 -6.40 -13.77 20.49
N LYS A 175 -6.09 -12.90 19.53
CA LYS A 175 -6.56 -13.00 18.14
C LYS A 175 -5.52 -12.46 17.17
N ARG A 176 -5.36 -13.12 16.03
CA ARG A 176 -4.49 -12.67 14.94
C ARG A 176 -5.21 -12.81 13.62
N VAL A 177 -5.07 -11.83 12.74
CA VAL A 177 -5.71 -11.82 11.43
C VAL A 177 -4.64 -11.50 10.39
N LEU A 178 -4.50 -12.38 9.40
CA LEU A 178 -3.52 -12.25 8.34
C LEU A 178 -4.26 -12.27 7.01
N VAL A 179 -4.00 -11.28 6.15
CA VAL A 179 -4.41 -11.29 4.75
C VAL A 179 -3.18 -11.54 3.89
N SER A 180 -3.27 -12.49 2.97
CA SER A 180 -2.22 -12.80 1.99
C SER A 180 -2.76 -12.57 0.59
N TYR A 181 -2.01 -11.86 -0.24
CA TYR A 181 -2.41 -11.56 -1.61
C TYR A 181 -1.60 -12.38 -2.61
N PRO A 182 -2.23 -12.92 -3.66
CA PRO A 182 -1.49 -13.42 -4.79
C PRO A 182 -0.89 -12.24 -5.57
N THR A 183 0.09 -12.54 -6.42
CA THR A 183 0.62 -11.54 -7.36
C THR A 183 -0.51 -10.90 -8.18
N GLY A 184 -0.40 -9.59 -8.45
CA GLY A 184 -1.40 -8.84 -9.23
C GLY A 184 -1.60 -9.33 -10.67
N PHE A 185 -0.73 -10.21 -11.16
CA PHE A 185 -0.88 -10.88 -12.46
C PHE A 185 -1.79 -12.12 -12.39
N SER A 186 -2.11 -12.62 -11.20
CA SER A 186 -2.89 -13.85 -11.02
C SER A 186 -4.31 -13.70 -11.57
N ARG A 187 -4.75 -14.69 -12.34
CA ARG A 187 -6.12 -14.79 -12.83
C ARG A 187 -6.86 -15.89 -12.10
N GLY A 188 -7.86 -15.52 -11.30
CA GLY A 188 -8.71 -16.48 -10.60
C GLY A 188 -8.12 -17.11 -9.33
N ILE A 189 -6.90 -16.71 -8.93
CA ILE A 189 -6.34 -17.02 -7.60
C ILE A 189 -6.86 -15.96 -6.64
N LEU A 190 -7.42 -16.40 -5.51
CA LEU A 190 -7.99 -15.51 -4.51
C LEU A 190 -6.94 -15.12 -3.48
N SER A 191 -7.12 -13.92 -2.91
CA SER A 191 -6.51 -13.54 -1.65
C SER A 191 -7.02 -14.45 -0.52
N GLU A 192 -6.17 -14.74 0.46
CA GLU A 192 -6.51 -15.63 1.57
C GLU A 192 -6.55 -14.85 2.90
N VAL A 193 -7.39 -15.31 3.82
CA VAL A 193 -7.38 -14.83 5.21
C VAL A 193 -7.07 -15.99 6.14
N THR A 194 -6.11 -15.82 7.03
CA THR A 194 -5.87 -16.74 8.14
C THR A 194 -6.20 -16.06 9.46
N ILE A 195 -6.98 -16.74 10.30
CA ILE A 195 -7.41 -16.23 11.59
C ILE A 195 -6.96 -17.20 12.68
N HIS A 196 -6.20 -16.67 13.63
CA HIS A 196 -5.86 -17.38 14.86
C HIS A 196 -6.70 -16.84 16.00
N GLY A 197 -7.12 -17.74 16.88
CA GLY A 197 -7.84 -17.39 18.09
C GLY A 197 -7.74 -18.48 19.14
N ILE A 198 -8.42 -18.26 20.26
CA ILE A 198 -8.57 -19.21 21.35
C ILE A 198 -10.08 -19.43 21.52
N ASP A 199 -10.51 -20.67 21.59
CA ASP A 199 -11.91 -21.01 21.84
C ASP A 199 -12.29 -20.91 23.33
N ALA A 200 -13.55 -21.20 23.66
CA ALA A 200 -14.07 -21.09 25.02
C ALA A 200 -13.41 -22.06 26.02
N ASP A 201 -12.81 -23.15 25.53
CA ASP A 201 -12.12 -24.15 26.34
C ASP A 201 -10.62 -23.84 26.52
N GLY A 202 -10.15 -22.72 25.96
CA GLY A 202 -8.75 -22.31 26.02
C GLY A 202 -7.86 -22.95 24.95
N THR A 203 -8.44 -23.64 23.95
CA THR A 203 -7.68 -24.27 22.87
C THR A 203 -7.40 -23.26 21.77
N THR A 204 -6.13 -23.16 21.35
CA THR A 204 -5.76 -22.32 20.20
C THR A 204 -6.20 -22.99 18.91
N TYR A 205 -6.78 -22.20 18.00
CA TYR A 205 -7.13 -22.64 16.65
C TYR A 205 -6.52 -21.76 15.57
N SER A 206 -6.47 -22.31 14.36
CA SER A 206 -6.26 -21.58 13.12
C SER A 206 -7.38 -21.93 12.15
N LYS A 207 -7.94 -20.93 11.47
CA LYS A 207 -8.94 -21.13 10.41
C LYS A 207 -8.63 -20.27 9.19
N THR A 208 -8.89 -20.84 8.02
CA THR A 208 -8.79 -20.17 6.72
C THR A 208 -10.18 -20.22 6.08
N PRO A 209 -11.06 -19.23 6.37
CA PRO A 209 -12.41 -19.22 5.83
C PRO A 209 -12.37 -19.10 4.30
N ALA A 210 -13.34 -19.73 3.64
CA ALA A 210 -13.56 -19.51 2.22
C ALA A 210 -13.94 -18.03 1.98
N VAL A 211 -13.27 -17.42 1.01
CA VAL A 211 -13.57 -16.07 0.54
C VAL A 211 -14.44 -16.13 -0.71
N GLU A 212 -15.26 -15.10 -0.93
CA GLU A 212 -16.09 -15.01 -2.13
C GLU A 212 -15.20 -15.05 -3.38
N TRP A 213 -15.58 -15.87 -4.37
CA TRP A 213 -14.83 -15.97 -5.62
C TRP A 213 -15.15 -14.80 -6.53
N GLU A 214 -14.58 -13.64 -6.22
CA GLU A 214 -14.83 -12.40 -6.92
C GLU A 214 -13.59 -11.52 -7.03
N SER A 215 -13.42 -10.88 -8.19
CA SER A 215 -12.30 -9.98 -8.44
C SER A 215 -12.47 -8.64 -7.71
N ALA A 216 -11.43 -8.23 -6.97
CA ALA A 216 -11.35 -6.91 -6.35
C ALA A 216 -11.53 -5.77 -7.35
N PHE A 217 -10.96 -5.90 -8.56
CA PHE A 217 -11.10 -4.90 -9.64
C PHE A 217 -12.54 -4.77 -10.15
N VAL A 218 -13.26 -5.89 -10.26
CA VAL A 218 -14.66 -5.85 -10.70
C VAL A 218 -15.54 -5.22 -9.61
N ARG A 219 -15.31 -5.56 -8.33
CA ARG A 219 -16.01 -4.94 -7.20
C ARG A 219 -15.74 -3.44 -7.11
N GLU A 220 -14.51 -3.02 -7.34
CA GLU A 220 -14.10 -1.62 -7.39
C GLU A 220 -14.87 -0.82 -8.46
N LEU A 221 -15.01 -1.36 -9.67
CA LEU A 221 -15.75 -0.70 -10.75
C LEU A 221 -17.26 -0.64 -10.48
N ARG A 222 -17.84 -1.70 -9.88
CA ARG A 222 -19.26 -1.68 -9.47
C ARG A 222 -19.51 -0.65 -8.38
N HIS A 223 -18.62 -0.55 -7.40
CA HIS A 223 -18.67 0.47 -6.36
C HIS A 223 -18.60 1.88 -6.97
N PHE A 224 -17.66 2.09 -7.90
CA PHE A 224 -17.54 3.39 -8.58
C PHE A 224 -18.79 3.76 -9.36
N HIS A 225 -19.40 2.79 -10.06
CA HIS A 225 -20.68 2.98 -10.72
C HIS A 225 -21.76 3.42 -9.73
N ALA A 226 -21.93 2.74 -8.59
CA ALA A 226 -22.90 3.13 -7.57
C ALA A 226 -22.63 4.53 -6.99
N CYS A 227 -21.36 4.90 -6.79
CA CYS A 227 -21.00 6.27 -6.39
C CYS A 227 -21.50 7.32 -7.41
N ILE A 228 -21.45 7.00 -8.71
CA ILE A 228 -21.89 7.91 -9.79
C ILE A 228 -23.42 7.93 -9.90
N THR A 229 -24.06 6.76 -9.92
CA THR A 229 -25.49 6.65 -10.27
C THR A 229 -26.42 6.78 -9.08
N GLU A 230 -25.96 6.41 -7.89
CA GLU A 230 -26.78 6.30 -6.67
C GLU A 230 -26.30 7.24 -5.57
N GLY A 231 -25.13 7.88 -5.74
CA GLY A 231 -24.57 8.81 -4.77
C GLY A 231 -23.98 8.12 -3.53
N GLU A 232 -23.59 6.86 -3.64
CA GLU A 232 -22.89 6.16 -2.56
C GLU A 232 -21.58 6.86 -2.17
N THR A 233 -21.17 6.70 -0.91
CA THR A 233 -19.89 7.23 -0.45
C THR A 233 -18.74 6.42 -1.04
N CYS A 234 -17.86 7.08 -1.80
CA CYS A 234 -16.65 6.48 -2.35
C CYS A 234 -15.68 6.04 -1.24
N TYR A 235 -15.38 4.74 -1.14
CA TYR A 235 -14.46 4.20 -0.13
C TYR A 235 -13.02 4.70 -0.32
N THR A 236 -12.65 4.94 -1.58
CA THR A 236 -11.28 5.29 -1.99
C THR A 236 -11.28 6.68 -2.64
N SER A 237 -11.83 7.66 -1.92
CA SER A 237 -11.90 9.06 -2.38
C SER A 237 -10.50 9.65 -2.65
N LEU A 238 -10.43 10.70 -3.49
CA LEU A 238 -9.16 11.42 -3.71
C LEU A 238 -8.62 12.10 -2.44
N ALA A 239 -9.50 12.47 -1.49
CA ALA A 239 -9.08 12.98 -0.19
C ALA A 239 -8.37 11.90 0.62
N SER A 240 -8.91 10.67 0.59
CA SER A 240 -8.23 9.49 1.13
C SER A 240 -6.88 9.31 0.44
N ALA A 241 -6.82 9.19 -0.89
CA ALA A 241 -5.55 8.99 -1.59
C ALA A 241 -4.48 10.03 -1.24
N ARG A 242 -4.88 11.30 -1.05
CA ARG A 242 -3.98 12.37 -0.58
C ARG A 242 -3.37 12.10 0.79
N ASN A 243 -4.12 11.54 1.75
CA ASN A 243 -3.57 11.17 3.06
C ASN A 243 -2.50 10.09 2.94
N ASP A 244 -2.66 9.14 2.02
CA ASP A 244 -1.67 8.07 1.81
C ASP A 244 -0.39 8.64 1.18
N ILE A 245 -0.51 9.60 0.24
CA ILE A 245 0.64 10.33 -0.30
C ILE A 245 1.33 11.18 0.77
N ALA A 246 0.57 11.83 1.67
CA ALA A 246 1.15 12.59 2.77
C ALA A 246 1.99 11.69 3.70
N LEU A 247 1.49 10.49 4.01
CA LEU A 247 2.27 9.51 4.79
C LEU A 247 3.54 9.05 4.05
N ILE A 248 3.49 8.90 2.71
CA ILE A 248 4.69 8.63 1.91
C ILE A 248 5.72 9.76 1.99
N ILE A 249 5.26 11.01 1.95
CA ILE A 249 6.13 12.18 2.12
C ILE A 249 6.78 12.15 3.51
N ASP A 250 6.02 11.82 4.56
CA ASP A 250 6.56 11.69 5.93
C ASP A 250 7.58 10.55 6.07
N ILE A 251 7.40 9.43 5.36
CA ILE A 251 8.38 8.36 5.29
C ILE A 251 9.69 8.85 4.67
N VAL A 252 9.60 9.57 3.55
CA VAL A 252 10.79 10.15 2.89
C VAL A 252 11.47 11.19 3.78
N LYS A 253 10.69 12.02 4.47
CA LYS A 253 11.18 13.00 5.43
C LYS A 253 11.92 12.32 6.59
N CYS A 254 11.33 11.27 7.17
CA CYS A 254 11.94 10.48 8.24
C CYS A 254 13.27 9.86 7.80
N TYR A 255 13.32 9.30 6.58
CA TYR A 255 14.55 8.73 6.02
C TYR A 255 15.66 9.78 5.84
N VAL A 256 15.33 10.94 5.26
CA VAL A 256 16.32 12.01 4.98
C VAL A 256 16.82 12.67 6.27
N GLN A 257 15.91 12.95 7.20
CA GLN A 257 16.22 13.67 8.44
C GLN A 257 16.78 12.74 9.53
N ARG A 258 16.55 11.42 9.41
CA ARG A 258 16.94 10.40 10.40
C ARG A 258 16.35 10.63 11.79
N GLU A 259 15.14 11.16 11.81
CA GLU A 259 14.39 11.49 13.02
C GLU A 259 12.94 11.03 12.87
N THR A 260 12.27 10.78 13.99
CA THR A 260 10.84 10.46 14.01
C THR A 260 10.02 11.63 13.46
N VAL A 261 9.06 11.33 12.59
CA VAL A 261 8.15 12.32 12.00
C VAL A 261 6.74 12.06 12.51
N VAL A 262 6.16 13.05 13.20
CA VAL A 262 4.74 13.04 13.56
C VAL A 262 3.90 13.16 12.29
N HIS A 263 2.94 12.26 12.11
CA HIS A 263 2.05 12.26 10.96
C HIS A 263 0.76 13.01 11.31
N GLU A 264 0.46 14.03 10.51
CA GLU A 264 -0.81 14.75 10.56
C GLU A 264 -1.62 14.40 9.31
N ASN A 265 -2.89 14.03 9.48
CA ASN A 265 -3.77 13.78 8.34
C ASN A 265 -3.93 15.07 7.52
N ALA A 266 -3.85 14.96 6.19
CA ALA A 266 -3.87 16.09 5.28
C ALA A 266 -5.28 16.67 5.08
#